data_AF-A0A6C0K582-F1
#
_entry.id   AF-A0A6C0K582-F1
#
_cell.length_a   1.000
_cell.length_b   1.000
_cell.length_c   1.000
_cell.angle_alpha   90.00
_cell.angle_beta   90.00
_cell.angle_gamma   90.00
#
_symmetry.space_group_name_H-M   'P 1'
#
loop_
_entity.id
_entity.type
_entity.pdbx_description
1 polymer ?
#
loop_
_entity_poly.entity_id
_entity_poly.type
_entity_poly.pdbx_seq_one_letter_code
_entity_poly.pdbx_strand_id
1 'polypeptide(L)'
;MSFVTPKWDTTQNNYVIDVTSSLEKSSQVPAGKDTSGSIVFLDSDRVHDTTVEVLHHLIDEGEKNKWFTKLPSHEQLMKRVKHSFSNLGDPETNTATLERLLMTPKLITFLWKPTTVKEAAKPPPMEFEDSEDEGLMSEPDVCESNLPPVELIDDRMRMREEYLLTRLRAAKARVEEEQIRMHYFEATGKMPPESEDEEDEDEDEGEEDE
;
A
#
# COMPACT_ATOMS: atom_id res chain seq x y z
N MET A 1 -8.66 10.70 10.70
CA MET A 1 -9.34 11.47 9.64
C MET A 1 -8.29 11.95 8.66
N SER A 2 -8.43 11.54 7.42
CA SER A 2 -7.50 11.78 6.32
C SER A 2 -7.89 13.04 5.54
N PHE A 3 -9.16 13.44 5.57
CA PHE A 3 -9.66 14.62 4.86
C PHE A 3 -10.37 15.62 5.77
N VAL A 4 -10.33 16.88 5.36
CA VAL A 4 -11.19 17.94 5.87
C VAL A 4 -12.53 17.90 5.15
N THR A 5 -13.62 18.27 5.83
CA THR A 5 -14.97 18.32 5.25
C THR A 5 -14.98 19.07 3.91
N PRO A 6 -15.53 18.47 2.83
CA PRO A 6 -15.59 19.07 1.51
C PRO A 6 -16.28 20.43 1.51
N LYS A 7 -15.71 21.40 0.79
CA LYS A 7 -16.30 22.72 0.58
C LYS A 7 -16.59 22.93 -0.90
N TRP A 8 -17.74 23.50 -1.20
CA TRP A 8 -18.09 23.88 -2.57
C TRP A 8 -17.47 25.23 -2.91
N ASP A 9 -16.59 25.27 -3.93
CA ASP A 9 -16.08 26.51 -4.48
C ASP A 9 -16.96 26.96 -5.64
N THR A 10 -17.67 28.07 -5.42
CA THR A 10 -18.57 28.67 -6.41
C THR A 10 -17.83 29.31 -7.58
N THR A 11 -16.56 29.68 -7.41
CA THR A 11 -15.77 30.34 -8.44
C THR A 11 -15.24 29.35 -9.48
N GLN A 12 -14.83 28.17 -9.04
CA GLN A 12 -14.30 27.10 -9.88
C GLN A 12 -15.30 25.97 -10.16
N ASN A 13 -16.49 26.04 -9.56
CA ASN A 13 -17.59 25.09 -9.73
C ASN A 13 -17.16 23.63 -9.43
N ASN A 14 -16.41 23.45 -8.35
CA ASN A 14 -15.86 22.17 -7.92
C ASN A 14 -15.95 22.03 -6.39
N TYR A 15 -15.90 20.79 -5.91
CA TYR A 15 -15.68 20.49 -4.51
C TYR A 15 -14.19 20.51 -4.22
N VAL A 16 -13.80 21.24 -3.19
CA VAL A 16 -12.44 21.30 -2.66
C VAL A 16 -12.39 20.49 -1.37
N ILE A 17 -11.49 19.52 -1.33
CA ILE A 17 -11.28 18.63 -0.19
C ILE A 17 -9.81 18.76 0.21
N ASP A 18 -9.56 19.40 1.34
CA ASP A 18 -8.21 19.59 1.84
C ASP A 18 -7.75 18.31 2.57
N VAL A 19 -6.47 17.97 2.40
CA VAL A 19 -5.85 16.79 3.01
C VAL A 19 -5.32 17.15 4.40
N THR A 20 -5.39 16.22 5.36
CA THR A 20 -4.81 16.44 6.70
C THR A 20 -3.30 16.24 6.70
N SER A 21 -2.60 16.89 7.63
CA SER A 21 -1.13 16.82 7.74
C SER A 21 -0.57 15.41 7.97
N SER A 22 -1.38 14.46 8.45
CA SER A 22 -1.02 13.04 8.52
C SER A 22 -0.94 12.40 7.14
N LEU A 23 -1.93 12.65 6.28
CA LEU A 23 -1.98 12.09 4.93
C LEU A 23 -1.02 12.84 3.99
N GLU A 24 -0.74 14.12 4.22
CA GLU A 24 0.33 14.84 3.51
C GLU A 24 1.70 14.19 3.70
N LYS A 25 1.98 13.66 4.90
CA LYS A 25 3.25 12.99 5.19
C LYS A 25 3.34 11.60 4.58
N SER A 26 2.27 10.82 4.61
CA SER A 26 2.25 9.48 4.00
C SER A 26 2.22 9.53 2.47
N SER A 27 1.60 10.57 1.89
CA SER A 27 1.53 10.79 0.45
C SER A 27 2.79 11.42 -0.17
N GLN A 28 3.95 11.29 0.48
CA GLN A 28 5.21 11.78 -0.10
C GLN A 28 5.65 10.87 -1.24
N VAL A 29 5.68 11.44 -2.45
CA VAL A 29 6.13 10.75 -3.66
C VAL A 29 7.36 11.44 -4.25
N PRO A 30 8.40 10.71 -4.70
CA PRO A 30 9.55 11.30 -5.37
C PRO A 30 9.14 12.08 -6.63
N ALA A 31 9.59 13.32 -6.73
CA ALA A 31 9.32 14.20 -7.86
C ALA A 31 10.57 15.01 -8.21
N GLY A 32 10.76 15.29 -9.49
CA GLY A 32 11.94 16.00 -9.99
C GLY A 32 11.61 16.80 -11.24
N LYS A 33 12.61 17.49 -11.78
CA LYS A 33 12.49 18.20 -13.04
C LYS A 33 12.96 17.32 -14.18
N ASP A 34 12.14 17.22 -15.22
CA ASP A 34 12.53 16.63 -16.50
C ASP A 34 13.52 17.56 -17.24
N THR A 35 14.15 17.03 -18.28
CA THR A 35 15.01 17.74 -19.25
C THR A 35 14.39 19.02 -19.82
N SER A 36 13.06 19.12 -19.84
CA SER A 36 12.28 20.29 -20.24
C SER A 36 12.09 21.35 -19.15
N GLY A 37 12.52 21.08 -17.91
CA GLY A 37 12.33 21.94 -16.73
C GLY A 37 10.95 21.80 -16.07
N SER A 38 10.08 20.93 -16.58
CA SER A 38 8.76 20.64 -15.99
C SER A 38 8.86 19.64 -14.85
N ILE A 39 8.00 19.79 -13.83
CA ILE A 39 7.95 18.82 -12.72
C ILE A 39 7.24 17.55 -13.17
N VAL A 40 7.88 16.42 -12.90
CA VAL A 40 7.38 15.08 -13.16
C VAL A 40 7.57 14.21 -11.93
N PHE A 41 6.69 13.23 -11.77
CA PHE A 41 6.91 12.17 -10.80
C PHE A 41 8.04 11.26 -11.29
N LEU A 42 8.95 10.91 -10.38
CA LEU A 42 10.06 10.01 -10.71
C LEU A 42 9.67 8.54 -10.58
N ASP A 43 8.61 8.26 -9.83
CA ASP A 43 8.13 6.92 -9.51
C ASP A 43 6.62 6.83 -9.79
N SER A 44 6.24 6.26 -10.93
CA SER A 44 4.84 6.16 -11.33
C SER A 44 4.05 5.17 -10.47
N ASP A 45 4.70 4.10 -10.03
CA ASP A 45 4.06 3.01 -9.31
C ASP A 45 3.67 3.50 -7.92
N ARG A 46 4.57 4.24 -7.27
CA ARG A 46 4.28 4.89 -5.99
C ARG A 46 3.20 5.96 -6.08
N VAL A 47 3.11 6.72 -7.18
CA VAL A 47 1.96 7.63 -7.42
C VAL A 47 0.67 6.83 -7.48
N HIS A 48 0.68 5.71 -8.21
CA HIS A 48 -0.50 4.88 -8.38
C HIS A 48 -0.98 4.30 -7.04
N ASP A 49 -0.09 3.68 -6.27
CA ASP A 49 -0.40 3.10 -4.96
C ASP A 49 -0.95 4.15 -4.00
N THR A 50 -0.30 5.33 -3.94
CA THR A 50 -0.78 6.46 -3.12
C THR A 50 -2.17 6.91 -3.57
N THR A 51 -2.43 6.93 -4.87
CA THR A 51 -3.74 7.32 -5.43
C THR A 51 -4.83 6.33 -5.03
N VAL A 52 -4.53 5.03 -5.11
CA VAL A 52 -5.44 3.96 -4.72
C VAL A 52 -5.78 4.08 -3.25
N GLU A 53 -4.77 4.22 -2.38
CA GLU A 53 -4.94 4.39 -0.93
C GLU A 53 -5.80 5.62 -0.59
N VAL A 54 -5.49 6.78 -1.20
CA VAL A 54 -6.25 8.02 -0.97
C VAL A 54 -7.70 7.88 -1.41
N LEU A 55 -7.98 7.21 -2.54
CA LEU A 55 -9.35 6.96 -2.99
C LEU A 55 -10.11 6.01 -2.06
N HIS A 56 -9.46 4.97 -1.53
CA HIS A 56 -10.08 4.10 -0.53
C HIS A 56 -10.47 4.89 0.72
N HIS A 57 -9.55 5.71 1.25
CA HIS A 57 -9.87 6.58 2.37
C HIS A 57 -10.99 7.57 2.05
N LEU A 58 -11.05 8.10 0.83
CA LEU A 58 -12.08 9.06 0.43
C LEU A 58 -13.46 8.42 0.37
N ILE A 59 -13.56 7.17 -0.12
CA ILE A 59 -14.81 6.42 -0.15
C ILE A 59 -15.25 6.11 1.28
N ASP A 60 -14.34 5.57 2.11
CA ASP A 60 -14.63 5.19 3.49
C ASP A 60 -15.07 6.39 4.34
N GLU A 61 -14.33 7.51 4.28
CA GLU A 61 -14.69 8.72 5.03
C GLU A 61 -15.91 9.42 4.43
N GLY A 62 -16.07 9.39 3.12
CA GLY A 62 -17.23 9.94 2.42
C GLY A 62 -18.53 9.24 2.80
N GLU A 63 -18.51 7.91 2.95
CA GLU A 63 -19.64 7.11 3.41
C GLU A 63 -19.93 7.32 4.90
N LYS A 64 -18.89 7.20 5.75
CA LYS A 64 -19.02 7.39 7.21
C LYS A 64 -19.58 8.76 7.57
N ASN A 65 -19.12 9.81 6.90
CA ASN A 65 -19.53 11.18 7.17
C ASN A 65 -20.69 11.67 6.28
N LYS A 66 -21.22 10.81 5.40
CA LYS A 66 -22.30 11.13 4.45
C LYS A 66 -22.04 12.40 3.64
N TRP A 67 -20.80 12.63 3.22
CA TRP A 67 -20.41 13.81 2.44
C TRP A 67 -21.06 13.83 1.05
N PHE A 68 -21.32 12.65 0.50
CA PHE A 68 -21.89 12.47 -0.82
C PHE A 68 -23.08 11.54 -0.74
N THR A 69 -24.15 11.85 -1.49
CA THR A 69 -25.32 10.97 -1.57
C THR A 69 -25.02 9.67 -2.31
N LYS A 70 -24.12 9.72 -3.30
CA LYS A 70 -23.61 8.55 -4.02
C LYS A 70 -22.23 8.87 -4.62
N LEU A 71 -21.20 8.22 -4.12
CA LEU A 71 -19.86 8.25 -4.72
C LEU A 71 -19.77 7.17 -5.82
N PRO A 72 -19.15 7.45 -6.97
CA PRO A 72 -18.79 6.42 -7.93
C PRO A 72 -17.88 5.34 -7.29
N SER A 73 -17.91 4.13 -7.85
CA SER A 73 -17.03 3.04 -7.39
C SER A 73 -15.54 3.38 -7.57
N HIS A 74 -14.67 2.73 -6.80
CA HIS A 74 -13.21 2.93 -6.87
C HIS A 74 -12.67 2.88 -8.31
N GLU A 75 -13.04 1.85 -9.09
CA GLU A 75 -12.62 1.72 -10.49
C GLU A 75 -13.09 2.89 -11.37
N GLN A 76 -14.28 3.43 -11.12
CA GLN A 76 -14.81 4.57 -11.86
C GLN A 76 -14.10 5.87 -11.48
N LEU A 77 -13.70 6.01 -10.21
CA LEU A 77 -12.91 7.15 -9.74
C LEU A 77 -11.51 7.12 -10.36
N MET A 78 -10.85 5.96 -10.36
CA MET A 78 -9.51 5.77 -10.96
C MET A 78 -9.46 6.20 -12.42
N LYS A 79 -10.49 5.87 -13.22
CA LYS A 79 -10.60 6.30 -14.63
C LYS A 79 -10.75 7.82 -14.81
N ARG A 80 -11.06 8.54 -13.74
CA ARG A 80 -11.33 9.99 -13.72
C ARG A 80 -10.25 10.77 -12.97
N VAL A 81 -9.20 10.11 -12.48
CA VAL A 81 -8.11 10.78 -11.77
C VAL A 81 -7.24 11.53 -12.77
N LYS A 82 -6.91 12.76 -12.41
CA LYS A 82 -5.87 13.57 -13.05
C LYS A 82 -4.92 14.08 -11.98
N HIS A 83 -3.62 14.05 -12.24
CA HIS A 83 -2.64 14.67 -11.36
C HIS A 83 -2.24 16.04 -11.91
N SER A 84 -2.08 17.01 -11.02
CA SER A 84 -1.61 18.35 -11.34
C SER A 84 -0.74 18.88 -10.21
N PHE A 85 0.22 19.73 -10.53
CA PHE A 85 1.06 20.41 -9.55
C PHE A 85 0.51 21.80 -9.23
N SER A 86 0.57 22.20 -7.97
CA SER A 86 0.09 23.49 -7.49
C SER A 86 1.00 24.66 -7.91
N ASN A 87 2.29 24.38 -8.11
CA ASN A 87 3.30 25.35 -8.52
C ASN A 87 4.37 24.69 -9.41
N LEU A 88 5.25 25.51 -10.00
CA LEU A 88 6.35 25.06 -10.85
C LEU A 88 7.55 24.45 -10.10
N GLY A 89 7.48 24.43 -8.76
CA GLY A 89 8.49 23.97 -7.79
C GLY A 89 9.91 24.53 -7.95
N ASP A 90 10.61 24.54 -6.82
CA ASP A 90 11.96 25.07 -6.72
C ASP A 90 12.97 24.14 -7.43
N PRO A 91 14.16 24.65 -7.82
CA PRO A 91 15.21 23.82 -8.41
C PRO A 91 15.67 22.67 -7.51
N GLU A 92 15.48 22.78 -6.20
CA GLU A 92 15.82 21.75 -5.21
C GLU A 92 14.65 20.81 -4.90
N THR A 93 13.56 20.84 -5.69
CA THR A 93 12.40 19.95 -5.47
C THR A 93 12.83 18.50 -5.61
N ASN A 94 12.61 17.69 -4.56
CA ASN A 94 12.88 16.25 -4.56
C ASN A 94 11.63 15.40 -4.29
N THR A 95 10.55 16.00 -3.79
CA THR A 95 9.33 15.29 -3.43
C THR A 95 8.09 16.11 -3.79
N ALA A 96 6.95 15.43 -3.92
CA ALA A 96 5.65 16.05 -4.02
C ALA A 96 4.72 15.44 -2.97
N THR A 97 3.97 16.29 -2.28
CA THR A 97 2.96 15.90 -1.29
C THR A 97 1.56 16.21 -1.80
N LEU A 98 0.58 15.39 -1.46
CA LEU A 98 -0.80 15.67 -1.84
C LEU A 98 -1.38 16.75 -0.91
N GLU A 99 -1.73 17.92 -1.46
CA GLU A 99 -2.27 19.04 -0.66
C GLU A 99 -3.80 19.00 -0.61
N ARG A 100 -4.44 18.79 -1.76
CA ARG A 100 -5.90 18.84 -1.89
C ARG A 100 -6.42 18.05 -3.07
N LEU A 101 -7.70 17.67 -3.00
CA LEU A 101 -8.45 17.03 -4.06
C LEU A 101 -9.50 18.01 -4.59
N LEU A 102 -9.55 18.17 -5.91
CA LEU A 102 -10.59 18.94 -6.59
C LEU A 102 -11.53 17.97 -7.30
N MET A 103 -12.76 17.89 -6.82
CA MET A 103 -13.76 16.97 -7.34
C MET A 103 -14.82 17.69 -8.16
N THR A 104 -15.04 17.17 -9.36
CA THR A 104 -16.20 17.49 -10.19
C THR A 104 -16.95 16.19 -10.50
N PRO A 105 -18.20 16.23 -10.98
CA PRO A 105 -18.93 15.02 -11.35
C PRO A 105 -18.23 14.15 -12.41
N LYS A 106 -17.33 14.75 -13.21
CA LYS A 106 -16.63 14.08 -14.32
C LYS A 106 -15.18 13.71 -14.02
N LEU A 107 -14.50 14.48 -13.17
CA LEU A 107 -13.05 14.40 -13.01
C LEU A 107 -12.63 14.71 -11.58
N ILE A 108 -11.61 14.00 -11.10
CA ILE A 108 -10.98 14.19 -9.79
C ILE A 108 -9.55 14.61 -10.03
N THR A 109 -9.19 15.82 -9.60
CA THR A 109 -7.83 16.34 -9.74
C THR A 109 -7.12 16.22 -8.40
N PHE A 110 -6.05 15.45 -8.37
CA PHE A 110 -5.11 15.40 -7.27
C PHE A 110 -4.12 16.55 -7.44
N LEU A 111 -4.13 17.47 -6.50
CA LEU A 111 -3.28 18.65 -6.54
C LEU A 111 -2.09 18.44 -5.60
N TRP A 112 -0.94 18.27 -6.24
CA TRP A 112 0.32 17.96 -5.60
C TRP A 112 1.11 19.24 -5.36
N LYS A 113 1.70 19.36 -4.19
CA LYS A 113 2.60 20.45 -3.84
C LYS A 113 4.04 19.95 -3.89
N PRO A 114 4.85 20.43 -4.86
CA PRO A 114 6.27 20.15 -4.87
C PRO A 114 6.94 20.73 -3.62
N THR A 115 7.72 19.91 -2.92
CA THR A 115 8.39 20.26 -1.67
C THR A 115 9.81 19.72 -1.66
N THR A 116 10.73 20.49 -1.08
CA THR A 116 12.09 20.04 -0.80
C THR A 116 12.16 19.53 0.63
N VAL A 117 12.27 18.22 0.80
CA VAL A 117 12.61 17.63 2.10
C VAL A 117 14.13 17.61 2.19
N LYS A 118 14.71 18.53 2.98
CA LYS A 118 16.11 18.46 3.35
C LYS A 118 16.27 17.27 4.28
N GLU A 119 16.92 16.21 3.80
CA GLU A 119 17.35 15.10 4.62
C GLU A 119 18.16 15.68 5.79
N ALA A 120 17.73 15.41 7.03
CA ALA A 120 18.47 15.86 8.20
C ALA A 120 19.90 15.36 8.07
N ALA A 121 20.86 16.27 8.16
CA ALA A 121 22.28 15.97 8.00
C ALA A 121 22.62 14.71 8.80
N LYS A 122 23.08 13.68 8.09
CA LYS A 122 23.61 12.45 8.69
C LYS A 122 24.52 12.87 9.86
N PRO A 123 24.31 12.37 11.10
CA PRO A 123 25.18 12.74 12.21
C PRO A 123 26.63 12.47 11.78
N PRO A 124 27.57 13.39 12.06
CA PRO A 124 28.96 13.20 11.65
C PRO A 124 29.43 11.84 12.15
N PRO A 125 30.23 11.09 11.35
CA PRO A 125 30.78 9.84 11.80
C PRO A 125 31.52 10.09 13.11
N MET A 126 31.16 9.31 14.13
CA MET A 126 31.82 9.33 15.43
C MET A 126 33.25 8.82 15.20
N GLU A 127 34.22 9.73 15.14
CA GLU A 127 35.64 9.38 15.13
C GLU A 127 35.99 8.89 16.54
N PHE A 128 36.19 7.59 16.69
CA PHE A 128 36.83 7.02 17.87
C PHE A 128 38.33 7.21 17.68
N GLU A 129 38.94 8.08 18.50
CA GLU A 129 40.39 8.09 18.66
C GLU A 129 40.79 6.81 19.37
N ASP A 130 41.32 5.85 18.62
CA ASP A 130 41.96 4.65 19.17
C ASP A 130 43.11 5.10 20.06
N SER A 131 42.86 5.07 21.36
CA SER A 131 43.86 5.25 22.39
C SER A 131 44.63 3.94 22.47
N GLU A 132 45.85 3.96 21.95
CA GLU A 132 46.81 2.87 22.07
C GLU A 132 47.13 2.64 23.55
N ASP A 133 46.59 1.59 24.16
CA ASP A 133 47.05 1.10 25.47
C ASP A 133 47.47 -0.36 25.38
N GLU A 134 48.74 -0.56 25.67
CA GLU A 134 49.44 -1.83 25.66
C GLU A 134 49.05 -2.67 26.88
N GLY A 135 48.32 -3.75 26.62
CA GLY A 135 48.53 -5.05 27.28
C GLY A 135 47.94 -5.24 28.67
N LEU A 136 46.86 -6.04 28.77
CA LEU A 136 46.71 -7.01 29.85
C LEU A 136 45.75 -8.15 29.47
N MET A 137 46.35 -9.32 29.29
CA MET A 137 45.84 -10.70 29.29
C MET A 137 44.35 -10.95 29.67
N SER A 138 43.67 -11.60 28.73
CA SER A 138 42.77 -12.75 28.94
C SER A 138 41.29 -12.51 29.30
N GLU A 139 40.51 -12.08 28.31
CA GLU A 139 39.21 -12.70 28.01
C GLU A 139 39.24 -13.19 26.56
N PRO A 140 38.68 -14.35 26.21
CA PRO A 140 38.51 -14.69 24.81
C PRO A 140 37.56 -13.68 24.18
N ASP A 141 38.07 -12.87 23.26
CA ASP A 141 37.28 -12.08 22.32
C ASP A 141 36.41 -13.04 21.52
N VAL A 142 35.21 -13.32 22.03
CA VAL A 142 34.15 -13.91 21.21
C VAL A 142 33.66 -12.78 20.34
N CYS A 143 34.34 -12.55 19.21
CA CYS A 143 33.79 -11.75 18.13
C CYS A 143 32.37 -12.26 17.85
N GLU A 144 31.35 -11.46 18.16
CA GLU A 144 29.94 -11.74 17.84
C GLU A 144 29.72 -11.92 16.32
N SER A 145 30.73 -11.65 15.49
CA SER A 145 30.71 -11.71 14.02
C SER A 145 30.76 -13.11 13.40
N ASN A 146 30.88 -14.18 14.20
CA ASN A 146 30.87 -15.57 13.71
C ASN A 146 29.55 -16.32 13.97
N LEU A 147 28.47 -15.61 14.29
CA LEU A 147 27.14 -16.21 14.24
C LEU A 147 26.68 -16.27 12.77
N PRO A 148 26.20 -17.42 12.27
CA PRO A 148 25.54 -17.45 10.97
C PRO A 148 24.39 -16.43 10.98
N PRO A 149 24.13 -15.73 9.86
CA PRO A 149 23.07 -14.73 9.81
C PRO A 149 21.75 -15.36 10.27
N VAL A 150 21.24 -14.87 11.39
CA VAL A 150 19.92 -15.24 11.89
C VAL A 150 18.94 -14.37 11.12
N GLU A 151 18.36 -14.93 10.06
CA GLU A 151 17.17 -14.35 9.45
C GLU A 151 16.07 -14.35 10.51
N LEU A 152 15.74 -13.18 11.04
CA LEU A 152 14.53 -12.99 11.83
C LEU A 152 13.36 -13.10 10.84
N ILE A 153 12.93 -14.34 10.60
CA ILE A 153 11.73 -14.64 9.85
C ILE A 153 10.57 -14.15 10.71
N ASP A 154 9.81 -13.20 10.20
CA ASP A 154 8.57 -12.78 10.84
C ASP A 154 7.62 -13.99 10.82
N ASP A 155 7.35 -14.58 12.00
CA ASP A 155 6.48 -15.76 12.14
C ASP A 155 5.09 -15.55 11.50
N ARG A 156 4.66 -14.28 11.37
CA ARG A 156 3.40 -13.91 10.69
C ARG A 156 3.46 -14.09 9.17
N MET A 157 4.62 -13.90 8.55
CA MET A 157 4.80 -14.07 7.10
C MET A 157 4.76 -15.56 6.72
N ARG A 158 5.38 -16.43 7.53
CA ARG A 158 5.40 -17.88 7.29
C ARG A 158 4.00 -18.50 7.32
N MET A 159 3.17 -18.10 8.29
CA MET A 159 1.78 -18.55 8.37
C MET A 159 0.94 -18.10 7.17
N ARG A 160 1.21 -16.89 6.63
CA ARG A 160 0.51 -16.39 5.44
C ARG A 160 0.90 -17.16 4.19
N GLU A 161 2.17 -17.46 4.00
CA GLU A 161 2.66 -18.24 2.85
C GLU A 161 2.12 -19.67 2.87
N GLU A 162 2.13 -20.34 4.03
CA GLU A 162 1.59 -21.68 4.19
C GLU A 162 0.07 -21.72 3.96
N TYR A 163 -0.66 -20.72 4.46
CA TYR A 163 -2.09 -20.57 4.19
C TYR A 163 -2.40 -20.37 2.70
N LEU A 164 -1.65 -19.49 2.01
CA LEU A 164 -1.80 -19.25 0.58
C LEU A 164 -1.45 -20.50 -0.24
N LEU A 165 -0.41 -21.23 0.15
CA LEU A 165 -0.01 -22.47 -0.53
C LEU A 165 -1.05 -23.57 -0.36
N THR A 166 -1.62 -23.71 0.83
CA THR A 166 -2.71 -24.65 1.12
C THR A 166 -3.95 -24.31 0.29
N ARG A 167 -4.34 -23.03 0.25
CA ARG A 167 -5.46 -22.56 -0.58
C ARG A 167 -5.23 -22.80 -2.07
N LEU A 168 -3.99 -22.61 -2.56
CA LEU A 168 -3.62 -22.91 -3.95
C LEU A 168 -3.69 -24.41 -4.24
N ARG A 169 -3.25 -25.27 -3.32
CA ARG A 169 -3.38 -26.74 -3.46
C ARG A 169 -4.83 -27.18 -3.49
N ALA A 170 -5.67 -26.64 -2.61
CA ALA A 170 -7.11 -26.93 -2.60
C ALA A 170 -7.80 -26.45 -3.88
N ALA A 171 -7.48 -25.24 -4.36
CA ALA A 171 -7.99 -24.73 -5.63
C ALA A 171 -7.56 -25.61 -6.82
N LYS A 172 -6.31 -26.08 -6.84
CA LYS A 172 -5.81 -26.99 -7.86
C LYS A 172 -6.53 -28.35 -7.81
N ALA A 173 -6.75 -28.91 -6.62
CA ALA A 173 -7.46 -30.17 -6.44
C ALA A 173 -8.89 -30.09 -7.00
N ARG A 174 -9.63 -29.01 -6.71
CA ARG A 174 -10.98 -28.78 -7.26
C ARG A 174 -11.01 -28.70 -8.78
N VAL A 175 -10.01 -28.06 -9.38
CA VAL A 175 -9.89 -27.98 -10.85
C VAL A 175 -9.58 -29.35 -11.45
N GLU A 176 -8.69 -30.13 -10.82
CA GLU A 176 -8.34 -31.48 -11.25
C GLU A 176 -9.54 -32.43 -11.13
N GLU A 177 -10.32 -32.33 -10.05
CA GLU A 177 -11.55 -33.09 -9.86
C GLU A 177 -12.58 -32.80 -10.95
N GLU A 178 -12.81 -31.52 -11.28
CA GLU A 178 -13.72 -31.15 -12.36
C GLU A 178 -13.21 -31.62 -13.74
N GLN A 179 -11.90 -31.61 -13.96
CA GLN A 179 -11.29 -32.20 -15.17
C GLN A 179 -11.51 -33.71 -15.25
N ILE A 180 -11.35 -34.43 -14.15
CA ILE A 180 -11.63 -35.87 -14.06
C ILE A 180 -13.11 -36.12 -14.32
N ARG A 181 -13.99 -35.30 -13.74
CA ARG A 181 -15.45 -35.37 -13.93
C ARG A 181 -15.84 -35.18 -15.39
N MET A 182 -15.27 -34.18 -16.05
CA MET A 182 -15.47 -33.95 -17.48
C MET A 182 -14.97 -35.13 -18.33
N HIS A 183 -13.75 -35.61 -18.10
CA HIS A 183 -13.20 -36.73 -18.86
C HIS A 183 -13.97 -38.04 -18.66
N TYR A 184 -14.45 -38.30 -17.45
CA TYR A 184 -15.30 -39.45 -17.18
C TYR A 184 -16.63 -39.34 -17.94
N PHE A 185 -17.25 -38.16 -17.96
CA PHE A 185 -18.46 -37.92 -18.72
C PHE A 185 -18.24 -38.07 -20.22
N GLU A 186 -17.13 -37.54 -20.76
CA GLU A 186 -16.75 -37.73 -22.17
C GLU A 186 -16.54 -39.20 -22.53
N ALA A 187 -15.92 -39.98 -21.65
CA ALA A 187 -15.59 -41.38 -21.89
C ALA A 187 -16.79 -42.33 -21.74
N THR A 188 -17.71 -42.04 -20.82
CA THR A 188 -18.76 -42.98 -20.41
C THR A 188 -20.19 -42.49 -20.69
N GLY A 189 -20.37 -41.20 -20.97
CA GLY A 189 -21.67 -40.55 -21.15
C GLY A 189 -22.50 -40.47 -19.85
N LYS A 190 -21.88 -40.73 -18.69
CA LYS A 190 -22.52 -40.68 -17.37
C LYS A 190 -21.68 -39.86 -16.40
N MET A 191 -22.31 -39.30 -15.39
CA MET A 191 -21.60 -38.58 -14.32
C MET A 191 -20.80 -39.58 -13.45
N PRO A 192 -19.60 -39.23 -12.96
CA PRO A 192 -18.92 -40.04 -11.95
C PRO A 192 -19.77 -40.16 -10.70
N PRO A 193 -19.66 -41.27 -9.94
CA PRO A 193 -20.25 -41.35 -8.60
C PRO A 193 -19.71 -40.21 -7.74
N GLU A 194 -20.58 -39.54 -7.00
CA GLU A 194 -20.19 -38.49 -6.06
C GLU A 194 -19.32 -39.12 -4.96
N SER A 195 -18.09 -38.63 -4.83
CA SER A 195 -17.24 -38.93 -3.69
C SER A 195 -17.81 -38.18 -2.48
N GLU A 196 -18.35 -38.93 -1.52
CA GLU A 196 -18.69 -38.43 -0.19
C GLU A 196 -17.39 -38.01 0.52
N ASP A 197 -16.96 -36.78 0.30
CA ASP A 197 -15.99 -36.05 1.15
C ASP A 197 -16.62 -34.67 1.44
N GLU A 198 -17.75 -34.69 2.15
CA GLU A 198 -18.26 -33.53 2.89
C GLU A 198 -17.69 -33.59 4.31
N GLU A 199 -16.43 -33.16 4.49
CA GLU A 199 -15.88 -32.86 5.81
C GLU A 199 -15.35 -31.41 5.86
N ASP A 200 -15.84 -30.71 6.88
CA ASP A 200 -15.32 -29.51 7.55
C ASP A 200 -15.81 -28.13 7.09
N GLU A 201 -17.09 -27.85 7.38
CA GLU A 201 -17.56 -26.53 7.81
C GLU A 201 -17.19 -26.34 9.29
N ASP A 202 -16.04 -25.71 9.58
CA ASP A 202 -15.75 -25.18 10.92
C ASP A 202 -16.56 -23.89 11.14
N GLU A 203 -17.78 -24.05 11.68
CA GLU A 203 -18.52 -23.00 12.38
C GLU A 203 -17.84 -22.72 13.74
N ASP A 204 -17.03 -21.67 13.82
CA ASP A 204 -16.49 -21.16 15.09
C ASP A 204 -17.54 -20.23 15.75
N GLU A 205 -18.55 -20.85 16.37
CA GLU A 205 -19.45 -20.19 17.33
C GLU A 205 -18.72 -20.01 18.67
N GLY A 206 -18.10 -18.84 18.87
CA GLY A 206 -17.62 -18.41 20.18
C GLY A 206 -18.70 -17.68 20.98
N GLU A 207 -19.56 -18.42 21.68
CA GLU A 207 -20.39 -17.90 22.78
C GLU A 207 -19.70 -18.09 24.15
N GLU A 208 -19.70 -16.98 24.90
CA GLU A 208 -19.80 -16.82 26.37
C GLU A 208 -18.76 -17.47 27.32
N ASP A 209 -18.13 -16.61 28.14
CA ASP A 209 -17.85 -16.94 29.54
C ASP A 209 -18.11 -15.70 30.42
N GLU A 210 -18.79 -15.94 31.54
CA GLU A 210 -19.24 -15.02 32.60
C GLU A 210 -18.13 -14.26 33.34
#